data_AF-A0A2W6ZPW8-F1
#
_entry.id   AF-A0A2W6ZPW8-F1
#
_cell.length_a   1.000
_cell.length_b   1.000
_cell.length_c   1.000
_cell.angle_alpha   90.00
_cell.angle_beta   90.00
_cell.angle_gamma   90.00
#
_symmetry.space_group_name_H-M   'P 1'
#
loop_
_entity.id
_entity.type
_entity.pdbx_description
1 polymer ?
#
loop_
_entity_poly.entity_id
_entity_poly.type
_entity_poly.pdbx_seq_one_letter_code
_entity_poly.pdbx_strand_id
1 'polypeptide(L)' 'MSYEPGTSECRLLIDSKEQIEAALANLIRLENTDHIRMQLLAVYNQLEGLHDLRRAQRQSTPEPAGAGRDETG' A
#
# COMPACT_ATOMS: atom_id res chain seq x y z
N MET A 1 20.78 -3.49 -10.31
CA MET A 1 19.71 -3.58 -9.29
C MET A 1 18.40 -3.43 -10.02
N SER A 2 17.72 -4.55 -10.26
CA SER A 2 16.53 -4.63 -11.09
C SER A 2 15.36 -3.97 -10.35
N TYR A 3 14.91 -2.82 -10.84
CA TYR A 3 13.72 -2.14 -10.34
C TYR A 3 12.50 -2.91 -10.83
N GLU A 4 11.81 -3.63 -9.94
CA GLU A 4 10.47 -4.14 -10.22
C GLU A 4 9.46 -3.01 -10.00
N PRO A 5 8.85 -2.47 -11.06
CA PRO A 5 7.84 -1.44 -10.93
C PRO A 5 6.59 -2.06 -10.29
N GLY A 6 6.31 -1.71 -9.03
CA GLY A 6 5.12 -2.13 -8.30
C GLY A 6 5.41 -2.61 -6.87
N THR A 7 6.43 -3.42 -6.64
CA THR A 7 6.71 -3.92 -5.29
C THR A 7 7.11 -2.79 -4.32
N SER A 8 7.75 -1.73 -4.82
CA SER A 8 8.18 -0.58 -4.02
C SER A 8 7.02 0.28 -3.47
N GLU A 9 6.04 0.65 -4.29
CA GLU A 9 5.00 1.60 -3.86
C GLU A 9 4.02 1.00 -2.83
N CYS A 10 3.60 -0.26 -3.02
CA CYS A 10 2.77 -0.94 -2.01
C CYS A 10 3.54 -1.11 -0.71
N ARG A 11 4.84 -1.39 -0.79
CA ARG A 11 5.67 -1.49 0.40
C ARG A 11 5.75 -0.16 1.15
N LEU A 12 5.96 0.94 0.44
CA LEU A 12 5.95 2.28 1.02
C LEU A 12 4.62 2.62 1.70
N LEU A 13 3.49 2.22 1.12
CA LEU A 13 2.17 2.42 1.75
C LEU A 13 2.00 1.59 3.02
N ILE A 14 2.44 0.33 3.01
CA ILE A 14 2.42 -0.54 4.19
C ILE A 14 3.28 0.08 5.29
N ASP A 15 4.54 0.39 4.99
CA ASP A 15 5.49 0.97 5.95
C ASP A 15 4.96 2.31 6.52
N SER A 16 4.31 3.14 5.69
CA SER A 16 3.73 4.42 6.13
C SER A 16 2.54 4.22 7.08
N LYS A 17 1.67 3.24 6.80
CA LYS A 17 0.53 2.91 7.67
C LYS A 17 1.00 2.37 9.03
N GLU A 18 1.99 1.49 9.04
CA GLU A 18 2.60 0.97 10.28
C GLU A 18 3.22 2.10 11.14
N GLN A 19 3.86 3.08 10.51
CA GLN A 19 4.40 4.24 11.22
C GLN A 19 3.30 5.12 11.83
N ILE A 20 2.16 5.29 11.14
CA ILE A 20 1.02 6.02 11.70
C ILE A 20 0.41 5.28 12.88
N GLU A 21 0.28 3.95 12.81
CA GLU A 21 -0.20 3.12 13.93
C GLU A 21 0.71 3.28 15.16
N ALA A 22 2.04 3.23 14.95
CA ALA A 22 3.01 3.45 16.02
C ALA A 22 2.89 4.87 16.62
N ALA A 23 2.70 5.90 15.79
CA ALA A 23 2.48 7.27 16.25
C ALA A 23 1.19 7.39 17.08
N LEU A 24 0.08 6.80 16.61
CA LEU A 24 -1.20 6.78 17.32
C LEU A 24 -1.10 6.09 18.68
N ALA A 25 -0.36 4.97 18.76
CA ALA A 25 -0.10 4.24 20.00
C ALA A 25 0.73 5.04 21.01
N ASN A 26 1.60 5.94 20.54
CA ASN A 26 2.32 6.87 21.42
C ASN A 26 1.41 8.03 21.87
N LEU A 27 0.64 8.61 20.95
CA LEU A 27 -0.19 9.79 21.22
C LEU A 27 -1.33 9.51 22.21
N ILE A 28 -1.90 8.30 22.23
CA ILE A 28 -2.94 7.93 23.21
C ILE A 28 -2.48 8.05 24.67
N ARG A 29 -1.16 8.07 24.91
CA ARG A 29 -0.55 8.19 26.24
C ARG A 29 -0.35 9.64 26.68
N LEU A 30 -0.67 10.60 25.82
CA LEU A 30 -0.47 12.03 26.05
C LEU A 30 -1.82 12.75 26.11
N GLU A 31 -1.95 13.68 27.06
CA GLU A 31 -3.13 14.55 27.16
C GLU A 31 -3.21 15.53 25.97
N ASN A 32 -4.43 15.96 25.64
CA ASN A 32 -4.71 16.98 24.61
C ASN A 32 -4.27 16.60 23.18
N THR A 33 -4.21 15.29 22.85
CA THR A 33 -3.81 14.81 21.52
C THR A 33 -4.96 14.33 20.63
N ASP A 34 -6.22 14.42 21.08
CA ASP A 34 -7.37 13.87 20.36
C ASP A 34 -7.50 14.39 18.93
N HIS A 35 -7.29 15.70 18.73
CA HIS A 35 -7.36 16.28 17.39
C HIS A 35 -6.25 15.75 16.46
N ILE A 36 -5.02 15.60 16.99
CA ILE A 36 -3.88 15.04 16.24
C ILE A 36 -4.16 13.58 15.87
N ARG A 37 -4.68 12.79 16.82
CA ARG A 37 -5.05 11.39 16.60
C ARG A 37 -6.12 11.24 15.53
N MET A 38 -7.15 12.10 15.55
CA MET A 38 -8.19 12.12 14.50
C MET A 38 -7.62 12.44 13.12
N GLN A 39 -6.73 13.42 13.02
CA GLN A 39 -6.07 13.77 11.75
C GLN A 39 -5.21 12.63 11.23
N LEU A 40 -4.40 11.99 12.09
CA LEU A 40 -3.58 10.84 11.70
C LEU A 40 -4.42 9.64 11.26
N LEU A 41 -5.54 9.37 11.93
CA LEU A 41 -6.48 8.34 11.51
C LEU A 41 -7.09 8.64 10.13
N ALA A 42 -7.42 9.91 9.85
CA ALA A 42 -7.90 10.31 8.54
C ALA A 42 -6.83 10.07 7.44
N VAL A 43 -5.57 10.40 7.72
CA VAL A 43 -4.44 10.12 6.80
C VAL A 43 -4.27 8.61 6.60
N TYR A 44 -4.31 7.82 7.66
CA TYR A 44 -4.24 6.35 7.58
C TYR A 44 -5.29 5.79 6.62
N ASN A 45 -6.55 6.20 6.78
CA ASN A 45 -7.66 5.72 5.94
C ASN A 45 -7.50 6.12 4.48
N GLN A 46 -6.93 7.31 4.20
CA GLN A 46 -6.60 7.72 2.83
C GLN A 46 -5.50 6.85 2.22
N LEU A 47 -4.48 6.49 3.00
CA LEU A 47 -3.41 5.58 2.56
C LEU A 47 -3.92 4.15 2.33
N GLU A 48 -4.85 3.67 3.16
CA GLU A 48 -5.49 2.37 2.95
C GLU A 48 -6.29 2.35 1.65
N GLY A 49 -7.14 3.36 1.41
CA GLY A 49 -7.88 3.45 0.15
C GLY A 49 -6.96 3.52 -1.07
N LEU A 50 -5.85 4.24 -0.97
CA LEU A 50 -4.85 4.30 -2.03
C LEU A 50 -4.13 2.96 -2.25
N HIS A 51 -3.89 2.20 -1.18
CA HIS A 51 -3.30 0.87 -1.24
C HIS A 51 -4.25 -0.15 -1.89
N ASP A 52 -5.53 -0.11 -1.54
CA ASP A 52 -6.57 -0.96 -2.12
C ASP A 52 -6.72 -0.73 -3.63
N LEU A 53 -6.72 0.53 -4.08
CA LEU A 53 -6.75 0.88 -5.50
C LEU A 53 -5.58 0.25 -6.27
N ARG A 54 -4.37 0.32 -5.72
CA ARG A 54 -3.17 -0.28 -6.34
C ARG A 54 -3.22 -1.81 -6.33
N ARG A 55 -3.74 -2.41 -5.27
CA ARG A 55 -3.91 -3.87 -5.19
C ARG A 55 -4.90 -4.37 -6.24
N ALA A 56 -6.03 -3.66 -6.41
CA ALA A 56 -7.02 -3.98 -7.43
C ALA A 56 -6.44 -3.86 -8.85
N GLN A 57 -5.66 -2.81 -9.15
CA GLN A 57 -5.02 -2.63 -10.46
C GLN A 57 -4.10 -3.79 -10.82
N ARG A 58 -3.34 -4.34 -9.86
CA ARG A 58 -2.48 -5.51 -10.10
C ARG A 58 -3.25 -6.79 -10.37
N GLN A 59 -4.35 -7.00 -9.66
CA GLN A 59 -5.20 -8.17 -9.86
C GLN A 59 -5.95 -8.10 -11.19
N SER A 60 -6.20 -6.90 -11.72
CA SER A 60 -6.86 -6.69 -13.01
C SER A 60 -5.94 -6.77 -14.23
N THR A 61 -4.61 -6.81 -14.06
CA THR A 61 -3.69 -6.99 -15.18
C THR A 61 -3.58 -8.48 -15.49
N PRO A 62 -4.13 -8.98 -16.61
CA PRO A 62 -3.92 -10.35 -17.03
C PRO A 62 -2.45 -10.50 -17.46
N GLU A 63 -1.76 -11.54 -17.00
CA GLU A 63 -0.54 -11.98 -17.68
C GLU A 63 -0.85 -12.18 -19.17
N PRO A 64 0.04 -11.77 -20.10
CA PRO A 64 -0.17 -12.06 -21.50
C PRO A 64 -0.15 -13.58 -21.72
N ALA A 65 -1.33 -14.15 -21.91
CA ALA A 65 -1.49 -15.50 -22.43
C ALA A 65 -1.02 -15.53 -23.89
N GLY A 66 0.20 -16.03 -24.15
CA GLY A 66 0.65 -16.17 -25.52
C GLY A 66 2.14 -16.45 -25.74
N ALA A 67 2.64 -17.59 -25.28
CA ALA A 67 3.73 -18.30 -25.96
C ALA A 67 3.21 -19.67 -26.37
N GLY A 68 2.26 -19.66 -27.32
CA GLY A 68 1.77 -20.86 -27.98
C GLY A 68 2.66 -21.22 -29.16
N ARG A 69 3.24 -22.42 -29.09
CA ARG A 69 3.68 -23.30 -30.18
C ARG A 69 4.62 -22.72 -31.25
N ASP A 70 5.86 -23.18 -31.21
CA ASP A 70 6.58 -23.58 -32.42
C ASP A 70 6.73 -25.11 -32.42
N GLU A 71 5.71 -25.76 -33.01
CA GLU A 71 5.88 -27.07 -33.65
C GLU A 71 6.52 -26.80 -35.01
N THR A 72 7.78 -27.18 -35.19
CA THR A 72 8.44 -27.37 -36.48
C THR A 72 9.52 -28.41 -36.20
N GLY A 73 9.39 -29.65 -36.63
CA GLY A 73 9.30 -30.08 -38.02
C GLY A 73 10.57 -30.88 -38.29
#